data_AF-A0A2E0MDR3-F1
#
_entry.id   AF-A0A2E0MDR3-F1
#
_cell.length_a   1.000
_cell.length_b   1.000
_cell.length_c   1.000
_cell.angle_alpha   90.00
_cell.angle_beta   90.00
_cell.angle_gamma   90.00
#
_symmetry.space_group_name_H-M   'P 1'
#
loop_
_entity.id
_entity.type
_entity.pdbx_description
1 polymer ?
#
loop_
_entity_poly.entity_id
_entity_poly.type
_entity_poly.pdbx_seq_one_letter_code
_entity_poly.pdbx_strand_id
1 'polypeptide(L)'
;MKKEFGGKITKDVQLRLEQSSNWQKKRFKNLVRTKIDINLFNLPVLLYRQFFKTKGRVPAQPIPIKTIDLSFFDEDVESFKFIWFGHSAVLLNISGKIIFIDPMMGPNASPIIPFNIKRFSKNVLDVLDELPKIDLLLLSHDHYDHLDLLSIQKLKGKVENYWVSLGTKRHLVEWG
;
A
#
# COMPACT_ATOMS: atom_id res chain seq x y z
N MET A 1 -15.15 -8.18 13.32
CA MET A 1 -13.93 -7.34 13.25
C MET A 1 -13.99 -6.60 11.92
N LYS A 2 -13.64 -5.31 11.86
CA LYS A 2 -13.65 -4.54 10.60
C LYS A 2 -12.74 -5.23 9.58
N LYS A 3 -13.21 -5.41 8.33
CA LYS A 3 -12.48 -6.13 7.29
C LYS A 3 -11.12 -5.49 7.01
N GLU A 4 -11.01 -4.19 7.19
CA GLU A 4 -9.82 -3.36 6.99
C GLU A 4 -8.60 -3.86 7.78
N PHE A 5 -8.78 -4.51 8.93
CA PHE A 5 -7.67 -5.08 9.70
C PHE A 5 -7.12 -6.40 9.10
N GLY A 6 -7.83 -7.00 8.15
CA GLY A 6 -7.54 -8.26 7.48
C GLY A 6 -7.24 -9.44 8.41
N GLY A 7 -6.39 -10.36 7.93
CA GLY A 7 -6.17 -11.67 8.55
C GLY A 7 -5.34 -11.63 9.82
N LYS A 8 -5.68 -12.53 10.75
CA LYS A 8 -4.91 -12.80 11.98
C LYS A 8 -3.75 -13.75 11.71
N ILE A 9 -2.79 -13.77 12.64
CA ILE A 9 -1.74 -14.80 12.66
C ILE A 9 -2.35 -16.10 13.19
N THR A 10 -2.71 -17.02 12.29
CA THR A 10 -3.11 -18.40 12.63
C THR A 10 -1.88 -19.29 12.84
N LYS A 11 -2.10 -20.52 13.34
CA LYS A 11 -1.01 -21.51 13.49
C LYS A 11 -0.28 -21.76 12.16
N ASP A 12 -1.02 -21.91 11.06
CA ASP A 12 -0.42 -22.15 9.74
C ASP A 12 0.37 -20.94 9.23
N VAL A 13 -0.13 -19.73 9.48
CA VAL A 13 0.61 -18.50 9.18
C VAL A 13 1.91 -18.48 9.98
N GLN A 14 1.83 -18.75 11.28
CA GLN A 14 3.00 -18.76 12.16
C GLN A 14 4.05 -19.78 11.71
N LEU A 15 3.65 -21.01 11.38
CA LEU A 15 4.55 -22.05 10.87
C LEU A 15 5.30 -21.60 9.61
N ARG A 16 4.63 -20.89 8.69
CA ARG A 16 5.30 -20.31 7.51
C ARG A 16 6.29 -19.20 7.86
N LEU A 17 5.95 -18.34 8.82
CA LEU A 17 6.87 -17.28 9.26
C LEU A 17 8.13 -17.87 9.91
N GLU A 18 7.97 -18.96 10.68
CA GLU A 18 9.04 -19.69 11.35
C GLU A 18 10.04 -20.37 10.40
N GLN A 19 9.66 -20.59 9.14
CA GLN A 19 10.57 -21.13 8.11
C GLN A 19 11.63 -20.12 7.64
N SER A 20 11.46 -18.82 7.96
CA SER A 20 12.44 -17.80 7.58
C SER A 20 13.68 -17.84 8.46
N SER A 21 14.87 -17.80 7.87
CA SER A 21 16.15 -17.66 8.59
C SER A 21 16.23 -16.38 9.46
N ASN A 22 15.43 -15.36 9.12
CA ASN A 22 15.35 -14.10 9.86
C ASN A 22 14.36 -14.16 11.04
N TRP A 23 13.61 -15.24 11.20
CA TRP A 23 12.72 -15.45 12.34
C TRP A 23 13.50 -15.97 13.55
N GLN A 24 13.65 -15.13 14.58
CA GLN A 24 14.42 -15.44 15.78
C GLN A 24 13.65 -15.03 17.04
N LYS A 25 13.54 -15.92 18.02
CA LYS A 25 12.87 -15.64 19.31
C LYS A 25 11.45 -15.08 19.12
N LYS A 26 10.66 -15.69 18.23
CA LYS A 26 9.25 -15.31 17.91
C LYS A 26 9.06 -13.93 17.26
N ARG A 27 10.10 -13.39 16.61
CA ARG A 27 10.03 -12.13 15.86
C ARG A 27 11.01 -12.13 14.70
N PHE A 28 10.78 -11.25 13.73
CA PHE A 28 11.79 -10.99 12.71
C PHE A 28 12.94 -10.17 13.29
N LYS A 29 14.17 -10.57 13.00
CA LYS A 29 15.37 -9.77 13.24
C LYS A 29 15.70 -8.99 11.98
N ASN A 30 15.73 -7.66 12.09
CA ASN A 30 16.12 -6.80 10.96
C ASN A 30 17.56 -7.11 10.53
N LEU A 31 17.78 -7.14 9.22
CA LEU A 31 19.11 -7.34 8.62
C LEU A 31 20.06 -6.17 8.95
N VAL A 32 19.51 -4.96 8.96
CA VAL A 32 20.20 -3.74 9.34
C VAL A 32 19.72 -3.34 10.74
N ARG A 33 20.67 -2.93 11.59
CA ARG A 33 20.34 -2.44 12.94
C ARG A 33 19.58 -1.12 12.83
N THR A 34 18.26 -1.18 12.88
CA THR A 34 17.40 0.00 13.03
C THR A 34 17.17 0.26 14.51
N LYS A 35 17.78 1.31 15.07
CA LYS A 35 17.46 1.75 16.43
C LYS A 35 16.13 2.49 16.39
N ILE A 36 15.09 1.94 17.01
CA ILE A 36 13.88 2.68 17.32
C ILE A 36 14.13 3.38 18.66
N ASP A 37 14.63 4.60 18.60
CA ASP A 37 14.98 5.40 19.78
C ASP A 37 13.80 6.33 20.15
N ILE A 38 12.65 5.74 20.44
CA ILE A 38 11.49 6.50 20.94
C ILE A 38 11.66 6.62 22.45
N ASN A 39 12.25 7.74 22.88
CA ASN A 39 12.30 8.07 24.30
C ASN A 39 10.87 8.35 24.81
N LEU A 40 10.37 7.52 25.74
CA LEU A 40 9.03 7.64 26.33
C LEU A 40 8.77 9.02 26.95
N PHE A 41 9.80 9.70 27.45
CA PHE A 41 9.69 11.07 27.97
C PHE A 41 9.35 12.10 26.88
N ASN A 42 9.69 11.84 25.62
CA ASN A 42 9.37 12.70 24.48
C ASN A 42 8.01 12.39 23.85
N LEU A 43 7.32 11.33 24.29
CA LEU A 43 6.05 10.89 23.70
C LEU A 43 4.96 11.97 23.78
N PRO A 44 4.76 12.70 24.91
CA PRO A 44 3.76 13.77 24.97
C PRO A 44 4.07 14.91 23.99
N VAL A 45 5.35 15.28 23.85
CA VAL A 45 5.79 16.32 22.91
C VAL A 45 5.59 15.85 21.47
N LEU A 46 5.88 14.60 21.16
CA LEU A 46 5.67 14.01 19.84
C LEU A 46 4.18 14.02 19.47
N LEU A 47 3.31 13.59 20.38
CA LEU A 47 1.86 13.60 20.20
C LEU A 47 1.35 15.04 20.02
N TYR A 48 1.83 15.99 20.83
CA TYR A 48 1.48 17.40 20.68
C TYR A 48 1.88 17.93 19.29
N ARG A 49 3.09 17.63 18.82
CA ARG A 49 3.53 18.02 17.47
C ARG A 49 2.68 17.35 16.40
N GLN A 50 2.35 16.07 16.56
CA GLN A 50 1.53 15.31 15.62
C GLN A 50 0.12 15.90 15.48
N PHE A 51 -0.54 16.27 16.58
CA PHE A 51 -1.92 16.75 16.55
C PHE A 51 -2.05 18.27 16.36
N PHE A 52 -1.13 19.07 16.90
CA PHE A 52 -1.27 20.53 16.93
C PHE A 52 -0.29 21.29 16.01
N LYS A 53 0.85 20.71 15.61
CA LYS A 53 1.77 21.34 14.63
C LYS A 53 1.53 20.85 13.22
N THR A 54 0.42 21.31 12.62
CA THR A 54 -0.06 20.87 11.28
C THR A 54 0.37 21.78 10.12
N LYS A 55 0.99 22.93 10.41
CA LYS A 55 1.45 23.89 9.39
C LYS A 55 2.36 23.21 8.36
N GLY A 56 2.04 23.37 7.08
CA GLY A 56 2.83 22.82 5.96
C GLY A 56 2.52 21.37 5.57
N ARG A 57 1.57 20.69 6.23
CA ARG A 57 1.17 19.32 5.86
C ARG A 57 0.18 19.24 4.70
N VAL A 58 -0.50 20.35 4.42
CA VAL A 58 -1.46 20.48 3.33
C VAL A 58 -0.89 21.53 2.37
N PRO A 59 -0.84 21.25 1.06
CA PRO A 59 -0.36 22.21 0.09
C PRO A 59 -1.30 23.43 0.04
N ALA A 60 -0.73 24.62 -0.16
CA ALA A 60 -1.48 25.88 -0.19
C ALA A 60 -2.40 25.99 -1.42
N GLN A 61 -2.06 25.29 -2.50
CA GLN A 61 -2.83 25.20 -3.73
C GLN A 61 -3.10 23.72 -4.05
N PRO A 62 -4.20 23.40 -4.75
CA PRO A 62 -4.46 22.05 -5.23
C PRO A 62 -3.29 21.54 -6.08
N ILE A 63 -2.88 20.29 -5.85
CA ILE A 63 -1.86 19.63 -6.67
C ILE A 63 -2.48 19.38 -8.06
N PRO A 64 -1.84 19.82 -9.16
CA PRO A 64 -2.33 19.54 -10.50
C PRO A 64 -2.37 18.03 -10.76
N ILE A 65 -3.51 17.54 -11.23
CA ILE A 65 -3.73 16.13 -11.57
C ILE A 65 -3.89 16.05 -13.09
N LYS A 66 -3.09 15.21 -13.73
CA LYS A 66 -3.24 14.91 -15.15
C LYS A 66 -4.34 13.87 -15.32
N THR A 67 -5.15 14.01 -16.36
CA THR A 67 -6.06 12.95 -16.80
C THR A 67 -5.23 11.73 -17.17
N ILE A 68 -5.66 10.57 -16.69
CA ILE A 68 -5.00 9.30 -16.96
C ILE A 68 -5.51 8.79 -18.29
N ASP A 69 -4.60 8.57 -19.22
CA ASP A 69 -4.86 7.88 -20.48
C ASP A 69 -4.21 6.50 -20.40
N LEU A 70 -5.03 5.45 -20.36
CA LEU A 70 -4.55 4.08 -20.25
C LEU A 70 -4.12 3.49 -21.60
N SER A 71 -4.59 4.04 -22.73
CA SER A 71 -4.13 3.62 -24.07
C SER A 71 -2.64 3.89 -24.29
N PHE A 72 -2.07 4.77 -23.47
CA PHE A 72 -0.63 4.97 -23.38
C PHE A 72 0.14 3.66 -23.15
N PHE A 73 -0.43 2.65 -22.49
CA PHE A 73 0.22 1.35 -22.30
C PHE A 73 0.10 0.40 -23.50
N ASP A 74 -0.88 0.62 -24.38
CA ASP A 74 -1.09 -0.20 -25.58
C ASP A 74 -0.17 0.23 -26.73
N GLU A 75 0.22 1.50 -26.76
CA GLU A 75 1.27 1.98 -27.65
C GLU A 75 2.63 1.39 -27.24
N ASP A 76 3.48 0.99 -28.18
CA ASP A 76 4.89 0.59 -27.91
C ASP A 76 5.07 -0.27 -26.65
N VAL A 77 4.41 -1.42 -26.62
CA VAL A 77 4.25 -2.32 -25.46
C VAL A 77 5.59 -2.75 -24.84
N GLU A 78 6.68 -2.76 -25.59
CA GLU A 78 8.00 -3.16 -25.08
C GLU A 78 8.69 -2.05 -24.27
N SER A 79 8.27 -0.79 -24.45
CA SER A 79 8.90 0.35 -23.80
C SER A 79 8.57 0.43 -22.31
N PHE A 80 9.53 0.91 -21.52
CA PHE A 80 9.29 1.21 -20.10
C PHE A 80 8.34 2.40 -19.97
N LYS A 81 7.20 2.18 -19.31
CA LYS A 81 6.18 3.21 -19.08
C LYS A 81 5.70 3.16 -17.64
N PHE A 82 5.27 4.31 -17.11
CA PHE A 82 4.69 4.35 -15.78
C PHE A 82 3.64 5.44 -15.62
N ILE A 83 2.69 5.18 -14.72
CA ILE A 83 1.75 6.15 -14.20
C ILE A 83 1.91 6.19 -12.68
N TRP A 84 2.18 7.39 -12.16
CA TRP A 84 2.26 7.62 -10.72
C TRP A 84 0.94 8.17 -10.20
N PHE A 85 0.29 7.43 -9.32
CA PHE A 85 -0.99 7.82 -8.73
C PHE A 85 -0.82 8.60 -7.41
N GLY A 86 0.41 8.81 -6.95
CA GLY A 86 0.72 9.49 -5.69
C GLY A 86 1.08 8.52 -4.55
N HIS A 87 1.88 9.00 -3.59
CA HIS A 87 2.54 8.17 -2.58
C HIS A 87 3.40 7.08 -3.24
N SER A 88 3.20 5.81 -2.89
CA SER A 88 3.88 4.64 -3.45
C SER A 88 3.10 3.94 -4.58
N ALA A 89 1.89 4.40 -4.91
CA ALA A 89 1.05 3.77 -5.92
C ALA A 89 1.56 4.08 -7.34
N VAL A 90 2.15 3.06 -7.99
CA VAL A 90 2.74 3.18 -9.33
C VAL A 90 2.32 1.99 -10.19
N LEU A 91 1.75 2.27 -11.35
CA LEU A 91 1.50 1.28 -12.39
C LEU A 91 2.62 1.37 -13.42
N LEU A 92 3.25 0.25 -13.72
CA LEU A 92 4.41 0.12 -14.59
C LEU A 92 4.07 -0.79 -15.77
N ASN A 93 4.69 -0.51 -16.91
CA ASN A 93 4.88 -1.47 -17.99
C ASN A 93 6.38 -1.69 -18.18
N ILE A 94 6.79 -2.96 -18.15
CA ILE A 94 8.17 -3.37 -18.37
C ILE A 94 8.13 -4.54 -19.36
N SER A 95 8.60 -4.33 -20.59
CA SER A 95 8.63 -5.38 -21.63
C SER A 95 7.26 -6.08 -21.79
N GLY A 96 6.21 -5.28 -21.92
CA GLY A 96 4.82 -5.74 -22.04
C GLY A 96 4.18 -6.31 -20.79
N LYS A 97 4.84 -6.22 -19.63
CA LYS A 97 4.29 -6.68 -18.34
C LYS A 97 3.76 -5.52 -17.51
N ILE A 98 2.48 -5.60 -17.17
CA ILE A 98 1.81 -4.62 -16.33
C ILE A 98 1.99 -4.99 -14.86
N ILE A 99 2.68 -4.11 -14.13
CA ILE A 99 3.01 -4.30 -12.72
C ILE A 99 2.41 -3.16 -11.91
N PHE A 100 1.62 -3.46 -10.87
CA PHE A 100 1.07 -2.46 -9.97
C PHE A 100 1.69 -2.57 -8.57
N ILE A 101 2.42 -1.53 -8.16
CA ILE A 101 3.08 -1.44 -6.86
C ILE A 101 2.21 -0.63 -5.89
N ASP A 102 2.01 -1.16 -4.68
CA ASP A 102 1.35 -0.51 -3.54
C ASP A 102 0.08 0.28 -3.92
N PRO A 103 -0.96 -0.38 -4.45
CA PRO A 103 -2.12 0.27 -5.04
C PRO A 103 -3.08 0.84 -3.98
N MET A 104 -2.62 1.76 -3.15
CA MET A 104 -3.49 2.54 -2.27
C MET A 104 -4.23 3.58 -3.11
N MET A 105 -5.44 3.30 -3.57
CA MET A 105 -6.23 4.22 -4.43
C MET A 105 -7.47 4.75 -3.72
N GLY A 106 -7.79 4.21 -2.55
CA GLY A 106 -8.88 4.66 -1.69
C GLY A 106 -8.75 6.11 -1.22
N PRO A 107 -9.85 6.70 -0.72
CA PRO A 107 -9.88 8.10 -0.30
C PRO A 107 -9.15 8.36 1.03
N ASN A 108 -8.82 7.32 1.81
CA ASN A 108 -8.32 7.44 3.18
C ASN A 108 -7.31 6.34 3.52
N ALA A 109 -6.11 6.73 3.95
CA ALA A 109 -5.04 5.83 4.39
C ALA A 109 -5.14 5.50 5.90
N SER A 110 -6.35 5.37 6.43
CA SER A 110 -6.58 5.09 7.85
C SER A 110 -7.73 4.10 8.07
N PRO A 111 -7.54 3.07 8.90
CA PRO A 111 -8.57 2.08 9.23
C PRO A 111 -9.56 2.56 10.30
N ILE A 112 -9.22 3.63 11.04
CA ILE A 112 -9.92 4.05 12.24
C ILE A 112 -10.51 5.44 12.04
N ILE A 113 -11.83 5.52 12.14
CA ILE A 113 -12.59 6.78 12.26
C ILE A 113 -12.44 7.24 13.73
N PRO A 114 -12.15 8.52 14.03
CA PRO A 114 -12.22 9.71 13.17
C PRO A 114 -10.89 10.18 12.55
N PHE A 115 -9.79 9.42 12.70
CA PHE A 115 -8.47 9.84 12.25
C PHE A 115 -8.29 9.64 10.74
N ASN A 116 -8.81 10.55 9.94
CA ASN A 116 -8.72 10.47 8.47
C ASN A 116 -7.39 11.01 7.95
N ILE A 117 -6.69 10.20 7.16
CA ILE A 117 -5.52 10.59 6.36
C ILE A 117 -5.98 10.62 4.90
N LYS A 118 -6.59 11.75 4.51
CA LYS A 118 -7.20 11.90 3.20
C LYS A 118 -6.15 12.04 2.11
N ARG A 119 -6.38 11.35 1.00
CA ARG A 119 -5.66 11.56 -0.26
C ARG A 119 -6.03 12.95 -0.83
N PHE A 120 -5.05 13.64 -1.43
CA PHE A 120 -5.30 14.94 -2.09
C PHE A 120 -5.99 14.79 -3.45
N SER A 121 -5.69 13.71 -4.17
CA SER A 121 -6.37 13.36 -5.42
C SER A 121 -7.77 12.78 -5.17
N LYS A 122 -8.70 13.09 -6.07
CA LYS A 122 -10.10 12.64 -6.02
C LYS A 122 -10.37 11.60 -7.10
N ASN A 123 -11.34 10.72 -6.86
CA ASN A 123 -11.88 9.74 -7.82
C ASN A 123 -10.83 8.78 -8.43
N VAL A 124 -9.68 8.63 -7.79
CA VAL A 124 -8.60 7.76 -8.27
C VAL A 124 -8.96 6.27 -8.16
N LEU A 125 -9.87 5.92 -7.24
CA LEU A 125 -10.36 4.56 -7.07
C LEU A 125 -11.17 4.05 -8.28
N ASP A 126 -11.80 4.94 -9.04
CA ASP A 126 -12.64 4.56 -10.19
C ASP A 126 -11.81 4.15 -11.41
N VAL A 127 -10.58 4.67 -11.50
CA VAL A 127 -9.61 4.29 -12.54
C VAL A 127 -9.29 2.79 -12.50
N LEU A 128 -9.39 2.14 -11.33
CA LEU A 128 -9.17 0.70 -11.19
C LEU A 128 -10.11 -0.14 -12.07
N ASP A 129 -11.32 0.36 -12.32
CA ASP A 129 -12.32 -0.34 -13.13
C ASP A 129 -11.94 -0.32 -14.62
N GLU A 130 -11.14 0.65 -15.05
CA GLU A 130 -10.67 0.82 -16.43
C GLU A 130 -9.31 0.16 -16.69
N LEU A 131 -8.57 -0.20 -15.64
CA LEU A 131 -7.24 -0.81 -15.80
C LEU A 131 -7.28 -2.11 -16.63
N PRO A 132 -6.24 -2.35 -17.46
CA PRO A 132 -6.05 -3.62 -18.15
C PRO A 132 -5.75 -4.75 -17.16
N LYS A 133 -5.51 -5.95 -17.68
CA LYS A 133 -5.00 -7.07 -16.88
C LYS A 133 -3.66 -6.69 -16.25
N ILE A 134 -3.46 -7.08 -15.00
CA ILE A 134 -2.23 -6.83 -14.24
C ILE A 134 -1.50 -8.16 -14.09
N ASP A 135 -0.33 -8.31 -14.71
CA ASP A 135 0.48 -9.51 -14.59
C ASP A 135 0.96 -9.71 -13.14
N LEU A 136 1.29 -8.61 -12.46
CA LEU A 136 1.86 -8.65 -11.10
C LEU A 136 1.42 -7.47 -10.23
N LEU A 137 0.88 -7.77 -9.06
CA LEU A 137 0.68 -6.79 -7.98
C LEU A 137 1.76 -6.99 -6.92
N LEU A 138 2.49 -5.91 -6.61
CA LEU A 138 3.54 -5.88 -5.59
C LEU A 138 3.08 -5.10 -4.36
N LEU A 139 3.20 -5.70 -3.17
CA LEU A 139 3.01 -5.00 -1.89
C LEU A 139 4.29 -5.01 -1.08
N SER A 140 4.75 -3.82 -0.71
CA SER A 140 5.95 -3.63 0.10
C SER A 140 5.74 -4.06 1.55
N HIS A 141 4.63 -3.64 2.18
CA HIS A 141 4.27 -3.97 3.57
C HIS A 141 2.76 -3.78 3.82
N ASP A 142 2.30 -3.99 5.06
CA ASP A 142 0.87 -4.02 5.44
C ASP A 142 0.34 -2.72 6.10
N HIS A 143 1.02 -1.57 5.93
CA HIS A 143 0.47 -0.29 6.37
C HIS A 143 -0.61 0.24 5.41
N TYR A 144 -1.57 1.00 5.95
CA TYR A 144 -2.78 1.45 5.24
C TYR A 144 -2.55 2.49 4.13
N ASP A 145 -1.40 3.14 4.12
CA ASP A 145 -0.95 3.99 3.02
C ASP A 145 -0.36 3.20 1.84
N HIS A 146 -0.17 1.88 1.99
CA HIS A 146 0.30 0.97 0.93
C HIS A 146 -0.72 -0.16 0.62
N LEU A 147 -1.38 -0.68 1.65
CA LEU A 147 -2.35 -1.77 1.59
C LEU A 147 -3.78 -1.23 1.80
N ASP A 148 -4.52 -1.08 0.72
CA ASP A 148 -5.89 -0.56 0.74
C ASP A 148 -6.92 -1.64 0.40
N LEU A 149 -7.84 -1.92 1.32
CA LEU A 149 -8.89 -2.93 1.15
C LEU A 149 -9.73 -2.68 -0.10
N LEU A 150 -10.17 -1.43 -0.33
CA LEU A 150 -11.05 -1.11 -1.45
C LEU A 150 -10.35 -1.35 -2.79
N SER A 151 -9.09 -0.95 -2.89
CA SER A 151 -8.29 -1.18 -4.09
C SER A 151 -8.05 -2.66 -4.34
N ILE A 152 -7.68 -3.44 -3.32
CA ILE A 152 -7.51 -4.89 -3.46
C ILE A 152 -8.81 -5.57 -3.91
N GLN A 153 -9.95 -5.15 -3.35
CA GLN A 153 -11.26 -5.70 -3.74
C GLN A 153 -11.61 -5.37 -5.20
N LYS A 154 -11.39 -4.13 -5.67
CA LYS A 154 -11.63 -3.76 -7.07
C LYS A 154 -10.68 -4.45 -8.06
N LEU A 155 -9.43 -4.67 -7.65
CA LEU A 155 -8.42 -5.36 -8.47
C LEU A 155 -8.59 -6.88 -8.51
N LYS A 156 -9.45 -7.43 -7.64
CA LYS A 156 -9.72 -8.86 -7.58
C LYS A 156 -10.26 -9.35 -8.92
N GLY A 157 -9.60 -10.36 -9.49
CA GLY A 157 -9.93 -10.92 -10.81
C GLY A 157 -9.24 -10.24 -11.99
N LYS A 158 -8.61 -9.08 -11.80
CA LYS A 158 -7.76 -8.42 -12.82
C LYS A 158 -6.28 -8.77 -12.70
N VAL A 159 -5.85 -9.18 -11.50
CA VAL A 159 -4.45 -9.48 -11.17
C VAL A 159 -4.18 -10.98 -11.32
N GLU A 160 -3.13 -11.33 -12.07
CA GLU A 160 -2.68 -12.71 -12.20
C GLU A 160 -1.86 -13.18 -10.99
N ASN A 161 -0.88 -12.39 -10.58
CA ASN A 161 0.07 -12.77 -9.52
C ASN A 161 0.15 -11.68 -8.45
N TYR A 162 0.29 -12.12 -7.19
CA TYR A 162 0.49 -11.25 -6.05
C TYR A 162 1.82 -11.58 -5.39
N TRP A 163 2.75 -10.62 -5.37
CA TRP A 163 4.01 -10.74 -4.64
C TRP A 163 3.99 -9.78 -3.46
N VAL A 164 4.04 -10.36 -2.27
CA VAL A 164 3.83 -9.65 -1.01
C VAL A 164 4.79 -10.14 0.05
N SER A 165 5.02 -9.34 1.08
CA SER A 165 5.79 -9.80 2.24
C SER A 165 5.13 -11.02 2.91
N LEU A 166 5.93 -11.88 3.55
CA LEU A 166 5.44 -13.10 4.21
C LEU A 166 4.28 -12.83 5.17
N GLY A 167 4.35 -11.71 5.91
CA GLY A 167 3.30 -11.28 6.82
C GLY A 167 2.06 -10.77 6.09
N THR A 168 2.23 -9.97 5.03
CA THR A 168 1.14 -9.28 4.32
C THR A 168 0.15 -10.26 3.68
N LYS A 169 0.62 -11.43 3.21
CA LYS A 169 -0.22 -12.46 2.55
C LYS A 169 -1.51 -12.78 3.31
N ARG A 170 -1.47 -12.80 4.65
CA ARG A 170 -2.66 -13.12 5.48
C ARG A 170 -3.84 -12.19 5.24
N HIS A 171 -3.59 -10.91 4.93
CA HIS A 171 -4.63 -9.93 4.70
C HIS A 171 -5.37 -10.21 3.39
N LEU A 172 -4.62 -10.47 2.31
CA LEU A 172 -5.21 -10.79 1.01
C LEU A 172 -6.04 -12.08 1.08
N VAL A 173 -5.55 -13.11 1.76
CA VAL A 173 -6.30 -14.37 1.93
C VAL A 173 -7.62 -14.16 2.68
N GLU A 174 -7.62 -13.33 3.73
CA GLU A 174 -8.83 -13.01 4.49
C GLU A 174 -9.85 -12.19 3.65
N TRP A 175 -9.34 -11.34 2.76
CA TRP A 175 -10.18 -10.55 1.85
C TRP A 175 -10.70 -11.35 0.65
N GLY A 176 -10.09 -12.52 0.42
CA GLY A 176 -10.42 -13.51 -0.59
C GLY A 176 -9.90 -13.16 -1.97
#